data_AF-A0A0F9NMJ8-F1
#
_entry.id   AF-A0A0F9NMJ8-F1
#
_cell.length_a   1.000
_cell.length_b   1.000
_cell.length_c   1.000
_cell.angle_alpha   90.00
_cell.angle_beta   90.00
_cell.angle_gamma   90.00
#
_symmetry.space_group_name_H-M   'P 1'
#
loop_
_entity.id
_entity.type
_entity.pdbx_description
1 polymer ?
#
loop_
_entity_poly.entity_id
_entity_poly.type
_entity_poly.pdbx_seq_one_letter_code
_entity_poly.pdbx_strand_id
1 'polypeptide(L)'
;FRIMAKVTAAQYVEKWGRRLQGATTDIRNGVGRVTEAPGIKAARKADKMLAGITEAITSGKWANAVANVTLEEWKNATIDKGIGRISAGVEAALPKQLQMAEKLLAAVDSVNASIDVMPDNTLEERIQRSVQFQRKMAEMKIK
;
A
#
# COMPACT_ATOMS: atom_id res chain seq x y z
N PHE A 1 11.28 -28.50 32.24
CA PHE A 1 9.89 -28.01 32.39
C PHE A 1 9.24 -27.89 31.01
N ARG A 2 8.18 -28.65 30.73
CA ARG A 2 7.46 -28.59 29.45
C ARG A 2 6.45 -27.44 29.52
N ILE A 3 6.70 -26.33 28.83
CA ILE A 3 5.72 -25.24 28.72
C ILE A 3 4.61 -25.77 27.80
N MET A 4 3.45 -26.13 28.36
CA MET A 4 2.26 -26.45 27.57
C MET A 4 1.29 -25.27 27.62
N ALA A 5 0.77 -24.87 26.46
CA ALA A 5 -0.33 -23.93 26.37
C ALA A 5 -1.55 -24.51 27.10
N LYS A 6 -2.10 -23.75 28.06
CA LYS A 6 -3.23 -24.21 28.92
C LYS A 6 -4.57 -24.31 28.19
N VAL A 7 -4.61 -24.04 26.88
CA VAL A 7 -5.81 -24.00 26.03
C VAL A 7 -5.49 -24.56 24.64
N THR A 8 -6.49 -25.12 23.97
CA THR A 8 -6.38 -25.52 22.56
C THR A 8 -6.43 -24.30 21.64
N ALA A 9 -6.02 -24.46 20.38
CA ALA A 9 -6.13 -23.41 19.36
C ALA A 9 -7.58 -22.92 19.18
N ALA A 10 -8.55 -23.84 19.20
CA ALA A 10 -9.97 -23.49 19.09
C ALA A 10 -10.44 -22.65 20.28
N GLN A 11 -10.05 -23.03 21.50
CA GLN A 11 -10.37 -22.27 22.72
C GLN A 11 -9.71 -20.88 22.72
N TYR A 12 -8.50 -20.77 22.15
CA TYR A 12 -7.83 -19.49 21.98
C TYR A 12 -8.58 -18.56 21.01
N VAL A 13 -8.94 -19.07 19.82
CA VAL A 13 -9.63 -18.28 18.78
C VAL A 13 -11.02 -17.84 19.24
N GLU A 14 -11.77 -18.72 19.91
CA GLU A 14 -13.09 -18.37 20.47
C GLU A 14 -12.97 -17.20 21.46
N LYS A 15 -12.07 -17.34 22.45
CA LYS A 15 -11.88 -16.30 23.46
C LYS A 15 -11.42 -14.99 22.84
N TRP A 16 -10.48 -15.05 21.89
CA TRP A 16 -9.98 -13.89 21.16
C TRP A 16 -11.12 -13.18 20.41
N GLY A 17 -11.91 -13.91 19.62
CA GLY A 17 -13.01 -13.36 18.84
C GLY A 17 -14.08 -12.71 19.71
N ARG A 18 -14.59 -13.44 20.71
CA ARG A 18 -15.60 -12.93 21.65
C ARG A 18 -15.13 -11.67 22.37
N ARG A 19 -13.88 -11.64 22.83
CA ARG A 19 -13.33 -10.48 23.55
C ARG A 19 -13.13 -9.27 22.65
N LEU A 20 -12.62 -9.44 21.44
CA LEU A 20 -12.40 -8.32 20.53
C LEU A 20 -13.72 -7.72 20.03
N GLN A 21 -14.71 -8.55 19.71
CA GLN A 21 -16.04 -8.07 19.31
C GLN A 21 -16.71 -7.27 20.43
N GLY A 22 -16.55 -7.71 21.69
CA GLY A 22 -17.07 -6.97 22.85
C GLY A 22 -16.31 -5.69 23.20
N ALA A 23 -15.09 -5.50 22.70
CA ALA A 23 -14.22 -4.38 23.08
C ALA A 23 -14.37 -3.12 22.21
N THR A 24 -15.39 -3.04 21.34
CA THR A 24 -15.54 -1.94 20.37
C THR A 24 -15.57 -0.55 21.02
N THR A 25 -16.24 -0.39 22.17
CA THR A 25 -16.28 0.87 22.93
C THR A 25 -14.91 1.23 23.51
N ASP A 26 -14.19 0.26 24.08
CA ASP A 26 -12.85 0.49 24.62
C ASP A 26 -11.85 0.86 23.51
N ILE A 27 -11.97 0.23 22.34
CA ILE A 27 -11.17 0.58 21.15
C ILE A 27 -11.49 2.01 20.72
N ARG A 28 -12.76 2.39 20.62
CA ARG A 28 -13.16 3.76 20.26
C ARG A 28 -12.58 4.79 21.24
N ASN A 29 -12.71 4.53 22.54
CA ASN A 29 -12.17 5.40 23.59
C ASN A 29 -10.64 5.48 23.54
N GLY A 30 -9.97 4.35 23.34
CA GLY A 30 -8.52 4.28 23.22
C GLY A 30 -7.98 5.06 22.03
N VAL A 31 -8.59 4.90 20.85
CA VAL A 31 -8.26 5.68 19.65
C VAL A 31 -8.52 7.17 19.88
N GLY A 32 -9.62 7.53 20.55
CA GLY A 32 -9.94 8.91 20.88
C GLY A 32 -8.93 9.61 21.81
N ARG A 33 -8.12 8.85 22.55
CA ARG A 33 -7.04 9.38 23.40
C ARG A 33 -5.71 9.58 22.65
N VAL A 34 -5.62 9.18 21.38
CA VAL A 34 -4.39 9.34 20.59
C VAL A 34 -4.20 10.82 20.25
N THR A 35 -3.14 11.43 20.77
CA THR A 35 -2.84 12.86 20.60
C THR A 35 -1.89 13.18 19.45
N GLU A 36 -1.24 12.15 18.87
CA GLU A 36 -0.30 12.31 17.76
C GLU A 36 -0.57 11.20 16.73
N ALA A 37 -0.59 11.57 15.46
CA ALA A 37 -0.81 10.61 14.38
C ALA A 37 0.27 9.50 14.42
N PRO A 38 -0.12 8.22 14.46
CA PRO A 38 0.82 7.10 14.59
C PRO A 38 1.82 7.05 13.43
N GLY A 39 1.45 7.54 12.25
CA GLY A 39 2.35 7.64 11.09
C GLY A 39 3.57 8.55 11.35
N ILE A 40 3.41 9.62 12.15
CA ILE A 40 4.53 10.49 12.52
C ILE A 40 5.51 9.76 13.44
N LYS A 41 4.99 9.04 14.43
CA LYS A 41 5.82 8.20 15.32
C LYS A 41 6.55 7.10 14.54
N ALA A 42 5.88 6.49 13.56
CA ALA A 42 6.46 5.47 12.70
C ALA A 42 7.59 6.03 11.82
N ALA A 43 7.39 7.21 11.21
CA ALA A 43 8.40 7.86 10.38
C ALA A 43 9.71 8.12 11.14
N ARG A 44 9.63 8.50 12.42
CA ARG A 44 10.81 8.67 13.30
C ARG A 44 11.59 7.38 13.57
N LYS A 45 11.08 6.23 13.18
CA LYS A 45 11.69 4.90 13.39
C LYS A 45 12.14 4.25 12.08
N ALA A 46 12.44 5.05 11.05
CA ALA A 46 12.93 4.58 9.76
C ALA A 46 14.13 3.61 9.88
N ASP A 47 15.12 3.92 10.72
CA ASP A 47 16.30 3.06 10.89
C ASP A 47 15.95 1.70 11.48
N LYS A 48 15.02 1.68 12.45
CA LYS A 48 14.52 0.43 13.04
C LYS A 48 13.77 -0.41 11.99
N MET A 49 13.00 0.25 11.12
CA MET A 49 12.32 -0.42 10.01
C MET A 49 13.32 -1.03 9.03
N LEU A 50 14.36 -0.28 8.65
CA LEU A 50 15.41 -0.76 7.74
C LEU A 50 16.11 -2.00 8.32
N ALA A 51 16.57 -1.93 9.57
CA ALA A 51 17.23 -3.04 10.24
C ALA A 51 16.34 -4.30 10.31
N GLY A 52 15.06 -4.12 10.69
CA GLY A 52 14.11 -5.23 10.80
C GLY A 52 13.73 -5.85 9.45
N ILE A 53 13.65 -5.05 8.38
CA ILE A 53 13.41 -5.57 7.01
C ILE A 53 14.62 -6.36 6.55
N THR A 54 15.83 -5.82 6.72
CA THR A 54 17.07 -6.53 6.36
C THR A 54 17.13 -7.87 7.07
N GLU A 55 16.91 -7.91 8.39
CA GLU A 55 16.87 -9.16 9.16
C GLU A 55 15.80 -10.13 8.66
N ALA A 56 14.58 -9.66 8.41
CA ALA A 56 13.48 -10.52 7.93
C ALA A 56 13.77 -11.15 6.57
N ILE A 57 14.46 -10.43 5.69
CA ILE A 57 14.89 -10.90 4.37
C ILE A 57 16.05 -11.89 4.53
N THR A 58 17.13 -11.51 5.22
CA THR A 58 18.35 -12.31 5.31
C THR A 58 18.16 -13.59 6.11
N SER A 59 17.25 -13.61 7.09
CA SER A 59 16.89 -14.81 7.84
C SER A 59 15.97 -15.78 7.09
N GLY A 60 15.46 -15.42 5.90
CA GLY A 60 14.48 -16.21 5.15
C GLY A 60 13.07 -16.20 5.74
N LYS A 61 12.86 -15.54 6.90
CA LYS A 61 11.54 -15.43 7.56
C LYS A 61 10.49 -14.83 6.62
N TRP A 62 10.85 -13.78 5.90
CA TRP A 62 9.96 -13.13 4.94
C TRP A 62 9.57 -14.10 3.82
N ALA A 63 10.54 -14.75 3.18
CA ALA A 63 10.32 -15.66 2.06
C ALA A 63 9.39 -16.82 2.45
N ASN A 64 9.64 -17.44 3.60
CA ASN A 64 8.79 -18.52 4.11
C ASN A 64 7.36 -18.03 4.38
N ALA A 65 7.19 -16.87 5.00
CA ALA A 65 5.88 -16.34 5.33
C ALA A 65 5.04 -16.00 4.09
N VAL A 66 5.64 -15.40 3.06
CA VAL A 66 4.90 -15.05 1.83
C VAL A 66 4.57 -16.26 0.96
N ALA A 67 5.39 -17.31 1.03
CA ALA A 67 5.16 -18.56 0.28
C ALA A 67 4.13 -19.50 0.95
N ASN A 68 3.77 -19.26 2.21
CA ASN A 68 2.87 -20.15 2.97
C ASN A 68 1.40 -20.09 2.50
N VAL A 69 0.97 -19.02 1.84
CA VAL A 69 -0.39 -18.91 1.31
C VAL A 69 -0.46 -19.61 -0.04
N THR A 70 -1.32 -20.62 -0.15
CA THR A 70 -1.48 -21.36 -1.41
C THR A 70 -2.20 -20.52 -2.46
N LEU A 71 -2.01 -20.86 -3.74
CA LEU A 71 -2.74 -20.21 -4.84
C LEU A 71 -4.25 -20.32 -4.67
N GLU A 72 -4.74 -21.47 -4.18
CA GLU A 72 -6.17 -21.70 -3.98
C GLU A 72 -6.71 -20.84 -2.83
N GLU A 73 -6.02 -20.80 -1.69
CA GLU A 73 -6.40 -19.94 -0.56
C GLU A 73 -6.45 -18.47 -0.97
N TRP A 74 -5.45 -18.01 -1.74
CA TRP A 74 -5.41 -16.65 -2.27
C TRP A 74 -6.60 -16.36 -3.21
N LYS A 75 -6.93 -17.27 -4.12
CA LYS A 75 -8.08 -17.11 -5.02
C LYS A 75 -9.39 -17.01 -4.25
N ASN A 76 -9.64 -17.93 -3.32
CA ASN A 76 -10.88 -17.96 -2.54
C ASN A 76 -11.00 -16.68 -1.70
N ALA A 77 -9.93 -16.27 -1.00
CA ALA A 77 -9.95 -15.03 -0.22
C ALA A 77 -10.20 -13.79 -1.09
N THR A 78 -9.62 -13.74 -2.29
CA THR A 78 -9.78 -12.61 -3.22
C THR A 78 -11.20 -12.54 -3.76
N ILE A 79 -11.75 -13.66 -4.24
CA ILE A 79 -13.09 -13.72 -4.84
C ILE A 79 -14.17 -13.49 -3.78
N ASP A 80 -14.12 -14.25 -2.68
CA ASP A 80 -15.24 -14.31 -1.73
C ASP A 80 -15.24 -13.13 -0.75
N LYS A 81 -14.09 -12.50 -0.51
CA LYS A 81 -13.94 -11.40 0.47
C LYS A 81 -13.40 -10.12 -0.15
N GLY A 82 -12.43 -10.23 -1.05
CA GLY A 82 -11.74 -9.09 -1.64
C GLY A 82 -12.65 -8.26 -2.55
N ILE A 83 -13.26 -8.91 -3.56
CA ILE A 83 -14.07 -8.24 -4.58
C ILE A 83 -15.20 -7.42 -3.97
N GLY A 84 -15.92 -7.98 -3.00
CA GLY A 84 -17.02 -7.28 -2.31
C GLY A 84 -16.59 -6.02 -1.55
N ARG A 85 -15.29 -5.83 -1.26
CA ARG A 85 -14.76 -4.65 -0.58
C ARG A 85 -14.23 -3.58 -1.53
N ILE A 86 -14.05 -3.89 -2.82
CA ILE A 86 -13.43 -2.97 -3.79
C ILE A 86 -14.27 -1.72 -3.97
N SER A 87 -15.59 -1.84 -4.17
CA SER A 87 -16.46 -0.68 -4.42
C SER A 87 -16.40 0.36 -3.29
N ALA A 88 -16.59 -0.06 -2.04
CA ALA A 88 -16.48 0.84 -0.89
C ALA A 88 -15.06 1.45 -0.75
N GLY A 89 -14.02 0.66 -1.05
CA GLY A 89 -12.64 1.15 -1.05
C GLY A 89 -12.39 2.22 -2.13
N VAL A 90 -12.94 2.03 -3.33
CA VAL A 90 -12.86 2.99 -4.44
C VAL A 90 -13.60 4.27 -4.09
N GLU A 91 -14.84 4.18 -3.62
CA GLU A 91 -15.64 5.35 -3.25
C GLU A 91 -14.93 6.21 -2.20
N ALA A 92 -14.32 5.59 -1.18
CA ALA A 92 -13.54 6.30 -0.17
C ALA A 92 -12.24 6.92 -0.73
N ALA A 93 -11.68 6.36 -1.80
CA ALA A 93 -10.42 6.81 -2.41
C ALA A 93 -10.62 7.84 -3.52
N LEU A 94 -11.82 7.97 -4.10
CA LEU A 94 -12.13 8.88 -5.22
C LEU A 94 -11.56 10.30 -5.04
N PRO A 95 -11.69 10.97 -3.87
CA PRO A 95 -11.17 12.33 -3.72
C PRO A 95 -9.64 12.41 -3.82
N LYS A 96 -8.92 11.42 -3.29
CA LYS A 96 -7.45 11.36 -3.40
C LYS A 96 -7.03 11.03 -4.82
N GLN A 97 -7.76 10.14 -5.49
CA GLN A 97 -7.51 9.80 -6.88
C GLN A 97 -7.72 11.00 -7.80
N LEU A 98 -8.77 11.79 -7.56
CA LEU A 98 -9.02 13.03 -8.29
C LEU A 98 -7.86 14.01 -8.13
N GLN A 99 -7.40 14.27 -6.91
CA GLN A 99 -6.26 15.17 -6.65
C GLN A 99 -4.96 14.69 -7.32
N MET A 100 -4.70 13.37 -7.31
CA MET A 100 -3.54 12.81 -8.01
C MET A 100 -3.69 12.95 -9.52
N ALA A 101 -4.86 12.66 -10.06
CA ALA A 101 -5.16 12.77 -11.49
C ALA A 101 -5.01 14.21 -11.99
N GLU A 102 -5.51 15.20 -11.25
CA GLU A 102 -5.34 16.62 -11.59
C GLU A 102 -3.85 17.00 -11.72
N LYS A 103 -3.02 16.58 -10.75
CA LYS A 103 -1.57 16.82 -10.81
C LYS A 103 -0.90 16.11 -11.98
N LEU A 104 -1.26 14.84 -12.21
CA LEU A 104 -0.71 14.04 -13.30
C LEU A 104 -1.06 14.63 -14.66
N LEU A 105 -2.33 14.97 -14.88
CA LEU A 105 -2.80 15.52 -16.15
C LEU A 105 -2.19 16.89 -16.41
N ALA A 106 -2.11 17.76 -15.40
CA ALA A 106 -1.41 19.04 -15.54
C ALA A 106 0.08 18.87 -15.90
N ALA A 107 0.75 17.86 -15.33
CA ALA A 107 2.13 17.53 -15.70
C ALA A 107 2.22 17.05 -17.15
N VAL A 108 1.34 16.14 -17.57
CA VAL A 108 1.27 15.64 -18.95
C VAL A 108 1.06 16.79 -19.93
N ASP A 109 0.11 17.68 -19.66
CA ASP A 109 -0.18 18.84 -20.51
C ASP A 109 1.03 19.78 -20.62
N SER A 110 1.73 20.02 -19.50
CA SER A 110 2.94 20.84 -19.49
C SER A 110 4.09 20.20 -20.29
N VAL A 111 4.27 18.88 -20.22
CA VAL A 111 5.31 18.20 -21.01
C VAL A 111 4.93 18.22 -22.49
N ASN A 112 3.68 17.93 -22.82
CA ASN A 112 3.17 17.97 -24.20
C ASN A 112 3.42 19.33 -24.84
N ALA A 113 3.05 20.43 -24.16
CA ALA A 113 3.32 21.78 -24.64
C ALA A 113 4.82 22.04 -24.90
N SER A 114 5.72 21.43 -24.12
CA SER A 114 7.18 21.58 -24.30
C SER A 114 7.76 20.76 -25.46
N ILE A 115 7.13 19.65 -25.84
CA ILE A 115 7.58 18.81 -26.97
C ILE A 115 6.85 19.14 -28.26
N ASP A 116 5.72 19.85 -28.23
CA ASP A 116 4.96 20.23 -29.42
C ASP A 116 5.71 21.23 -30.30
N VAL A 117 6.65 21.97 -29.74
CA VAL A 117 7.55 22.87 -30.49
C VAL A 117 8.73 22.14 -31.12
N MET A 118 8.91 20.84 -30.87
CA MET A 118 10.00 20.05 -31.45
C MET A 118 9.63 19.58 -32.87
N PRO A 119 10.61 19.48 -33.78
CA PRO A 119 10.39 18.90 -35.11
C PRO A 119 9.82 17.47 -35.05
N ASP A 120 9.06 17.08 -36.07
CA ASP A 120 8.46 15.74 -36.22
C ASP A 120 8.34 15.24 -37.67
N ASN A 121 9.04 15.89 -38.61
CA ASN A 121 8.95 15.58 -40.05
C ASN A 121 9.57 14.23 -40.40
N THR A 122 10.53 13.77 -39.61
CA THR A 122 11.23 12.50 -39.80
C THR A 122 10.90 11.48 -38.71
N LEU A 123 11.25 10.22 -38.93
CA LEU A 123 11.14 9.19 -37.89
C LEU A 123 12.03 9.52 -36.67
N GLU A 124 13.26 9.97 -36.91
CA GLU A 124 14.20 10.26 -35.83
C GLU A 124 13.72 11.42 -34.95
N GLU A 125 13.18 12.49 -35.55
CA GLU A 125 12.61 13.61 -34.81
C GLU A 125 11.41 13.20 -33.93
N ARG A 126 10.54 12.32 -34.43
CA ARG A 126 9.43 11.74 -33.64
C ARG A 126 9.92 10.86 -32.49
N ILE A 127 10.98 10.09 -32.71
CA ILE A 127 11.64 9.31 -31.64
C ILE A 127 12.18 10.26 -30.57
N GLN A 128 12.86 11.34 -30.96
CA GLN A 128 13.39 12.32 -30.01
C GLN A 128 12.29 13.01 -29.20
N ARG A 129 11.13 13.33 -29.79
CA ARG A 129 9.95 13.83 -29.05
C ARG A 129 9.48 12.85 -27.98
N SER A 130 9.36 11.57 -28.33
CA SER A 130 8.97 10.52 -27.38
C SER A 130 9.99 10.36 -26.24
N VAL A 131 11.29 10.41 -26.55
CA VAL A 131 12.36 10.35 -25.53
C VAL A 131 12.28 11.53 -24.57
N GLN A 132 12.04 12.75 -25.08
CA GLN A 132 11.92 13.94 -24.25
C GLN A 132 10.68 13.90 -23.35
N PHE A 133 9.55 13.40 -23.85
CA PHE A 133 8.36 13.19 -23.04
C PHE A 133 8.66 12.29 -21.83
N GLN A 134 9.28 11.14 -22.08
CA GLN A 134 9.60 10.15 -21.04
C GLN A 134 10.55 10.72 -19.98
N ARG A 135 11.59 11.45 -20.40
CA ARG A 135 12.54 12.10 -19.48
C ARG A 135 11.86 13.13 -18.59
N LYS A 136 11.08 14.04 -19.19
CA LYS A 136 10.38 15.10 -18.45
C LYS A 136 9.33 14.54 -17.50
N MET A 137 8.58 13.52 -17.91
CA MET A 137 7.63 12.85 -17.03
C MET A 137 8.30 12.13 -15.86
N ALA A 138 9.52 11.59 -16.04
CA ALA A 138 10.28 10.98 -14.95
C ALA A 138 10.78 12.01 -13.91
N GLU A 139 11.03 13.25 -14.33
CA GLU A 139 11.41 14.36 -13.43
C GLU A 139 10.22 14.86 -12.61
N MET A 140 9.00 14.74 -13.14
CA MET A 140 7.75 15.12 -12.46
C MET A 140 7.50 14.18 -11.28
N LYS A 141 7.86 14.60 -10.06
CA LYS A 141 7.56 13.86 -8.83
C LYS A 141 6.08 13.99 -8.46
N ILE A 142 5.22 13.22 -9.12
CA ILE A 142 3.79 13.13 -8.79
C ILE A 142 3.67 12.36 -7.47
N LYS A 143 3.42 13.10 -6.39
CA LYS A 143 3.14 12.59 -5.03
C LYS A 143 1.72 12.91 -4.62
#